data_AF-R9N3S1-F1
#
_entry.id   AF-R9N3S1-F1
#
_cell.length_a   1.000
_cell.length_b   1.000
_cell.length_c   1.000
_cell.angle_alpha   90.00
_cell.angle_beta   90.00
_cell.angle_gamma   90.00
#
_symmetry.space_group_name_H-M   'P 1'
#
loop_
_entity.id
_entity.type
_entity.pdbx_description
1 polymer ?
#
loop_
_entity_poly.entity_id
_entity_poly.type
_entity_poly.pdbx_seq_one_letter_code
_entity_poly.pdbx_strand_id
1 'polypeptide(L)'
;MQEKDFYLYIDGQPVPVSREVYREYYRAEDKERYFMGKLKKGRTKVNPETQEIQYIPSRELSYEQLAEQDWQFTASGDSVEDRVVRAAMMEKLQAVLQSLSAEELALLNELFYLEKTEREVAGMYAVSQNTIHYRKNRLLDKLRKMMEK
;
A
#
# COMPACT_ATOMS: atom_id res chain seq x y z
N MET A 1 46.78 14.31 29.09
CA MET A 1 45.47 13.60 29.14
C MET A 1 45.80 12.16 29.49
N GLN A 2 45.32 11.63 30.62
CA GLN A 2 45.60 10.23 30.99
C GLN A 2 45.06 9.30 29.90
N GLU A 3 45.91 8.44 29.35
CA GLU A 3 45.50 7.31 28.53
C GLU A 3 44.61 6.42 29.41
N LYS A 4 43.31 6.42 29.15
CA LYS A 4 42.42 5.42 29.73
C LYS A 4 42.54 4.17 28.88
N ASP A 5 42.96 3.09 29.49
CA ASP A 5 42.90 1.78 28.88
C ASP A 5 41.43 1.36 28.75
N PHE A 6 41.02 0.93 27.55
CA PHE A 6 39.68 0.43 27.27
C PHE A 6 39.72 -1.08 27.13
N TYR A 7 38.77 -1.77 27.74
CA TYR A 7 38.68 -3.23 27.70
C TYR A 7 37.27 -3.66 27.31
N LEU A 8 37.18 -4.73 26.51
CA LEU A 8 35.95 -5.48 26.28
C LEU A 8 36.08 -6.85 26.95
N TYR A 9 34.99 -7.39 27.47
CA TYR A 9 34.99 -8.70 28.10
C TYR A 9 34.40 -9.72 27.13
N ILE A 10 35.23 -10.65 26.65
CA ILE A 10 34.83 -11.75 25.77
C ILE A 10 35.04 -13.04 26.56
N ASP A 11 33.98 -13.83 26.73
CA ASP A 11 33.98 -15.05 27.56
C ASP A 11 34.51 -14.82 28.99
N GLY A 12 34.25 -13.63 29.55
CA GLY A 12 34.73 -13.21 30.87
C GLY A 12 36.19 -12.78 30.91
N GLN A 13 36.94 -12.83 29.81
CA GLN A 13 38.33 -12.36 29.74
C GLN A 13 38.41 -10.91 29.25
N PRO A 14 39.19 -10.04 29.91
CA PRO A 14 39.38 -8.66 29.47
C PRO A 14 40.33 -8.60 28.26
N VAL A 15 39.84 -8.09 27.14
CA VAL A 15 40.60 -7.84 25.92
C VAL A 15 40.83 -6.34 25.78
N PRO A 16 42.08 -5.85 25.80
CA PRO A 16 42.39 -4.44 25.61
C PRO A 16 42.04 -4.01 24.17
N VAL A 17 41.36 -2.88 24.03
CA VAL A 17 40.92 -2.34 22.74
C VAL A 17 41.19 -0.85 22.63
N SER A 18 41.15 -0.33 21.41
CA SER A 18 41.18 1.12 21.20
C SER A 18 39.89 1.77 21.68
N ARG A 19 39.95 3.08 21.97
CA ARG A 19 38.78 3.88 22.31
C ARG A 19 37.69 3.81 21.24
N GLU A 20 38.07 3.76 19.98
CA GLU A 20 37.14 3.70 18.85
C GLU A 20 36.36 2.39 18.85
N VAL A 21 37.06 1.26 19.00
CA VAL A 21 36.45 -0.07 19.09
C VAL A 21 35.52 -0.18 20.30
N TYR A 22 35.96 0.30 21.47
CA TYR A 22 35.14 0.33 22.68
C TYR A 22 33.84 1.11 22.46
N ARG A 23 33.93 2.31 21.88
CA ARG A 23 32.76 3.16 21.65
C ARG A 23 31.79 2.54 20.66
N GLU A 24 32.26 1.97 19.56
CA GLU A 24 31.39 1.37 18.57
C GLU A 24 30.71 0.09 19.09
N TYR A 25 31.43 -0.75 19.86
CA TYR A 25 30.84 -1.91 20.52
C TYR A 25 29.67 -1.51 21.44
N TYR A 26 29.92 -0.60 22.38
CA TYR A 26 28.89 -0.18 23.34
C TYR A 26 27.76 0.62 22.68
N ARG A 27 28.04 1.36 21.60
CA ARG A 27 27.01 2.03 20.81
C ARG A 27 26.05 1.02 20.17
N ALA A 28 26.57 -0.07 19.61
CA ALA A 28 25.75 -1.14 19.05
C ALA A 28 24.95 -1.86 20.15
N GLU A 29 25.59 -2.19 21.28
CA GLU A 29 24.97 -2.84 22.42
C GLU A 29 23.83 -1.98 23.03
N ASP A 30 24.07 -0.68 23.21
CA ASP A 30 23.05 0.27 23.68
C ASP A 30 21.87 0.36 22.72
N LYS A 31 22.15 0.35 21.42
CA LYS A 31 21.12 0.36 20.38
C LYS A 31 20.30 -0.93 20.44
N GLU A 32 20.92 -2.09 20.57
CA GLU A 32 20.23 -3.37 20.71
C GLU A 32 19.37 -3.42 21.98
N ARG A 33 19.91 -3.00 23.12
CA ARG A 33 19.14 -2.86 24.38
C ARG A 33 17.92 -1.94 24.22
N TYR A 34 18.07 -0.85 23.47
CA TYR A 34 16.98 0.06 23.19
C TYR A 34 15.87 -0.61 22.37
N PHE A 35 16.22 -1.28 21.25
CA PHE A 35 15.27 -1.98 20.38
C PHE A 35 14.60 -3.18 21.06
N MET A 36 15.37 -4.00 21.77
CA MET A 36 14.85 -5.26 22.35
C MET A 36 14.15 -5.04 23.70
N GLY A 37 14.47 -3.95 24.40
CA GLY A 37 13.89 -3.63 25.70
C GLY A 37 12.91 -2.45 25.63
N LYS A 38 13.45 -1.24 25.47
CA LYS A 38 12.71 0.01 25.72
C LYS A 38 11.59 0.29 24.70
N LEU A 39 11.74 -0.16 23.45
CA LEU A 39 10.71 0.01 22.43
C LEU A 39 9.55 -0.97 22.59
N LYS A 40 9.86 -2.24 22.89
CA LYS A 40 8.91 -3.37 22.89
C LYS A 40 8.18 -3.58 24.21
N LYS A 41 8.72 -3.09 25.33
CA LYS A 41 8.14 -3.29 26.66
C LYS A 41 7.81 -1.96 27.32
N GLY A 42 6.59 -1.85 27.85
CA GLY A 42 6.24 -0.78 28.77
C GLY A 42 7.07 -0.86 30.03
N ARG A 43 7.28 0.28 30.70
CA ARG A 43 8.03 0.32 31.96
C ARG A 43 7.40 1.27 32.95
N THR A 44 7.49 0.90 34.21
CA THR A 44 7.05 1.74 35.33
C THR A 44 8.23 2.55 35.83
N LYS A 45 8.07 3.86 35.91
CA LYS A 45 9.02 4.79 36.51
C LYS A 45 8.45 5.27 37.84
N VAL A 46 9.18 5.04 38.92
CA VAL A 46 8.83 5.56 40.25
C VAL A 46 9.64 6.82 40.50
N ASN A 47 8.98 7.92 40.88
CA ASN A 47 9.68 9.11 41.35
C ASN A 47 10.20 8.86 42.78
N PRO A 48 11.52 8.88 43.02
CA PRO A 48 12.07 8.58 44.34
C PRO A 48 11.63 9.57 45.43
N GLU A 49 11.30 10.81 45.08
CA GLU A 49 10.97 11.87 46.03
C GLU A 49 9.47 11.92 46.35
N THR A 50 8.62 11.82 45.33
CA THR A 50 7.15 11.91 45.49
C THR A 50 6.48 10.54 45.64
N GLN A 51 7.22 9.44 45.48
CA GLN A 51 6.72 8.06 45.41
C GLN A 51 5.66 7.82 44.31
N GLU A 52 5.49 8.76 43.38
CA GLU A 52 4.53 8.64 42.29
C GLU A 52 4.97 7.58 41.28
N ILE A 53 3.99 6.76 40.86
CA ILE A 53 4.19 5.67 39.92
C ILE A 53 3.66 6.12 38.55
N GLN A 54 4.56 6.27 37.58
CA GLN A 54 4.21 6.59 36.20
C GLN A 54 4.46 5.38 35.29
N TYR A 55 3.41 4.90 34.63
CA TYR A 55 3.55 3.87 33.59
C TYR A 55 3.81 4.52 32.23
N ILE A 56 4.88 4.09 31.57
CA ILE A 56 5.25 4.48 30.21
C ILE A 56 4.93 3.29 29.30
N PRO A 57 3.94 3.39 28.39
CA PRO A 57 3.60 2.30 27.47
C PRO A 57 4.74 2.01 26.49
N SER A 58 4.74 0.82 25.89
CA SER A 58 5.65 0.49 24.81
C SER A 58 5.38 1.38 23.59
N ARG A 59 6.42 1.60 22.78
CA ARG A 59 6.30 2.34 21.51
C ARG A 59 5.94 1.42 20.35
N GLU A 60 6.31 0.15 20.45
CA GLU A 60 5.95 -0.91 19.51
C GLU A 60 4.93 -1.85 20.18
N LEU A 61 4.02 -2.38 19.37
CA LEU A 61 3.09 -3.44 19.73
C LEU A 61 3.40 -4.67 18.89
N SER A 62 3.22 -5.86 19.46
CA SER A 62 3.35 -7.10 18.66
C SER A 62 2.17 -7.24 17.71
N TYR A 63 2.33 -8.08 16.68
CA TYR A 63 1.24 -8.39 15.76
C TYR A 63 0.03 -9.00 16.48
N GLU A 64 0.29 -9.91 17.43
CA GLU A 64 -0.75 -10.56 18.23
C GLU A 64 -1.54 -9.55 19.06
N GLN A 65 -0.87 -8.57 19.70
CA GLN A 65 -1.53 -7.52 20.47
C GLN A 65 -2.41 -6.62 19.59
N LEU A 66 -1.95 -6.32 18.37
CA LEU A 66 -2.74 -5.56 17.40
C LEU A 66 -3.96 -6.36 16.93
N ALA A 67 -3.79 -7.67 16.68
CA ALA A 67 -4.88 -8.55 16.30
C ALA A 67 -5.93 -8.69 17.42
N GLU A 68 -5.52 -8.80 18.68
CA GLU A 68 -6.42 -8.82 19.85
C GLU A 68 -7.20 -7.50 20.02
N GLN A 69 -6.67 -6.39 19.51
CA GLN A 69 -7.33 -5.08 19.52
C GLN A 69 -8.16 -4.82 18.26
N ASP A 70 -8.42 -5.85 17.44
CA ASP A 70 -9.10 -5.75 16.16
C ASP A 70 -8.49 -4.66 15.25
N TRP A 71 -7.17 -4.49 15.31
CA TRP A 71 -6.47 -3.49 14.51
C TRP A 71 -6.60 -3.81 13.01
N GLN A 72 -7.20 -2.89 12.27
CA GLN A 72 -7.38 -3.04 10.83
C GLN A 72 -6.11 -2.65 10.08
N PHE A 73 -5.40 -3.65 9.54
CA PHE A 73 -4.31 -3.42 8.60
C PHE A 73 -4.87 -3.07 7.22
N THR A 74 -4.22 -2.14 6.52
CA THR A 74 -4.58 -1.83 5.13
C THR A 74 -4.27 -3.04 4.24
N ALA A 75 -5.31 -3.70 3.73
CA ALA A 75 -5.14 -4.74 2.73
C ALA A 75 -4.58 -4.12 1.44
N SER A 76 -3.59 -4.76 0.81
CA SER A 76 -3.01 -4.30 -0.47
C SER A 76 -3.92 -4.57 -1.67
N GLY A 77 -5.23 -4.67 -1.47
CA GLY A 77 -6.21 -5.01 -2.48
C GLY A 77 -7.48 -4.18 -2.32
N ASP A 78 -8.32 -4.23 -3.35
CA ASP A 78 -9.62 -3.58 -3.34
C ASP A 78 -10.46 -4.01 -2.15
N SER A 79 -11.15 -3.05 -1.53
CA SER A 79 -12.08 -3.34 -0.44
C SER A 79 -13.21 -4.27 -0.92
N VAL A 80 -13.91 -4.89 0.03
CA VAL A 80 -15.08 -5.73 -0.30
C VAL A 80 -16.14 -4.87 -1.01
N GLU A 81 -16.30 -3.64 -0.54
CA GLU A 81 -17.15 -2.60 -1.09
C GLU A 81 -16.78 -2.31 -2.56
N ASP A 82 -15.49 -2.10 -2.85
CA ASP A 82 -15.01 -1.85 -4.21
C ASP A 82 -15.28 -3.04 -5.13
N ARG A 83 -15.13 -4.27 -4.62
CA ARG A 83 -15.43 -5.50 -5.39
C ARG A 83 -16.91 -5.59 -5.72
N VAL A 84 -17.79 -5.27 -4.77
CA VAL A 84 -19.25 -5.27 -4.98
C VAL A 84 -19.65 -4.19 -5.99
N VAL A 85 -19.08 -2.98 -5.87
CA VAL A 85 -19.34 -1.89 -6.81
C VAL A 85 -18.89 -2.27 -8.23
N ARG A 86 -17.69 -2.83 -8.38
CA ARG A 86 -17.22 -3.30 -9.69
C ARG A 86 -18.08 -4.40 -10.29
N ALA A 87 -18.49 -5.38 -9.49
CA ALA A 87 -19.37 -6.45 -9.97
C ALA A 87 -20.70 -5.87 -10.49
N ALA A 88 -21.33 -4.98 -9.72
CA ALA A 88 -22.57 -4.31 -10.15
C ALA A 88 -22.37 -3.44 -11.40
N MET A 89 -21.23 -2.75 -11.54
CA MET A 89 -20.89 -1.99 -12.75
C MET A 89 -20.69 -2.90 -13.97
N MET A 90 -20.04 -4.06 -13.80
CA MET A 90 -19.84 -5.04 -14.86
C MET A 90 -21.16 -5.63 -15.36
N GLU A 91 -22.07 -5.99 -14.45
CA GLU A 91 -23.40 -6.49 -14.81
C GLU A 91 -24.20 -5.46 -15.61
N LYS A 92 -24.20 -4.18 -15.16
CA LYS A 92 -24.84 -3.09 -15.90
C LYS A 92 -24.23 -2.90 -17.28
N LEU A 93 -22.90 -2.90 -17.39
CA LEU A 93 -22.20 -2.79 -18.67
C LEU A 93 -22.57 -3.94 -19.59
N GLN A 94 -22.61 -5.18 -19.09
CA GLN A 94 -22.95 -6.36 -19.88
C GLN A 94 -24.36 -6.27 -20.45
N ALA A 95 -25.35 -5.85 -19.65
CA ALA A 95 -26.72 -5.66 -20.12
C ALA A 95 -26.80 -4.60 -21.23
N VAL A 96 -26.05 -3.50 -21.09
CA VAL A 96 -25.99 -2.44 -22.09
C VAL A 96 -25.32 -2.94 -23.38
N LEU A 97 -24.21 -3.67 -23.28
CA LEU A 97 -23.51 -4.22 -24.45
C LEU A 97 -24.37 -5.22 -25.24
N GLN A 98 -25.19 -6.03 -24.55
CA GLN A 98 -26.13 -6.95 -25.20
C GLN A 98 -27.22 -6.24 -26.03
N SER A 99 -27.50 -4.97 -25.74
CA SER A 99 -28.48 -4.16 -26.49
C SER A 99 -27.92 -3.49 -27.75
N LEU A 100 -26.59 -3.53 -27.93
CA LEU A 100 -25.93 -2.96 -29.10
C LEU A 100 -26.15 -3.84 -30.33
N SER A 101 -26.19 -3.22 -31.51
CA SER A 101 -26.14 -3.98 -32.76
C SER A 101 -24.75 -4.60 -32.95
N ALA A 102 -24.66 -5.61 -33.81
CA ALA A 102 -23.37 -6.24 -34.15
C ALA A 102 -22.35 -5.24 -34.70
N GLU A 103 -22.79 -4.24 -35.49
CA GLU A 103 -21.93 -3.20 -36.04
C GLU A 103 -21.46 -2.22 -34.94
N GLU A 104 -22.35 -1.83 -34.03
CA GLU A 104 -22.02 -0.98 -32.88
C GLU A 104 -21.02 -1.67 -31.93
N LEU A 105 -21.22 -2.95 -31.66
CA LEU A 105 -20.35 -3.76 -30.80
C LEU A 105 -18.98 -3.99 -31.47
N ALA A 106 -18.95 -4.25 -32.78
CA ALA A 106 -17.69 -4.34 -33.52
C ALA A 106 -16.91 -3.02 -33.45
N LEU A 107 -17.57 -1.88 -33.71
CA LEU A 107 -16.94 -0.56 -33.60
C LEU A 107 -16.40 -0.28 -32.19
N LEU A 108 -17.16 -0.66 -31.15
CA LEU A 108 -16.73 -0.54 -29.76
C LEU A 108 -15.48 -1.36 -29.48
N ASN A 109 -15.46 -2.63 -29.91
CA ASN A 109 -14.31 -3.51 -29.70
C ASN A 109 -13.06 -2.98 -30.39
N GLU A 110 -13.18 -2.53 -31.64
CA GLU A 110 -12.05 -1.98 -32.40
C GLU A 110 -11.45 -0.74 -31.71
N LEU A 111 -12.29 0.16 -31.18
CA LEU A 111 -11.85 1.42 -30.58
C LEU A 111 -11.40 1.29 -29.11
N PHE A 112 -12.08 0.46 -28.31
CA PHE A 112 -11.91 0.45 -26.85
C PHE A 112 -11.29 -0.83 -26.31
N TYR A 113 -11.46 -1.98 -26.98
CA TYR A 113 -10.85 -3.24 -26.56
C TYR A 113 -9.51 -3.48 -27.26
N LEU A 114 -9.44 -3.20 -28.56
CA LEU A 114 -8.23 -3.32 -29.38
C LEU A 114 -7.43 -2.01 -29.47
N GLU A 115 -7.94 -0.94 -28.85
CA GLU A 115 -7.31 0.39 -28.78
C GLU A 115 -6.88 0.98 -30.14
N LYS A 116 -7.58 0.64 -31.23
CA LYS A 116 -7.26 1.18 -32.55
C LYS A 116 -7.66 2.64 -32.63
N THR A 117 -6.87 3.40 -33.39
CA THR A 117 -7.19 4.80 -33.67
C THR A 117 -8.37 4.92 -34.63
N GLU A 118 -9.10 6.04 -34.57
CA GLU A 118 -10.20 6.31 -35.52
C GLU A 118 -9.75 6.27 -36.98
N ARG A 119 -8.48 6.59 -37.27
CA ARG A 119 -7.90 6.54 -38.62
C ARG A 119 -7.70 5.11 -39.11
N GLU A 120 -7.20 4.22 -38.25
CA GLU A 120 -7.05 2.80 -38.58
C GLU A 120 -8.40 2.13 -38.81
N VAL A 121 -9.36 2.41 -37.93
CA VAL A 121 -10.74 1.92 -38.09
C VAL A 121 -11.37 2.49 -39.36
N ALA A 122 -11.18 3.77 -39.68
CA ALA A 122 -11.68 4.37 -40.93
C ALA A 122 -11.11 3.66 -42.17
N GLY A 123 -9.82 3.30 -42.14
CA GLY A 123 -9.18 2.50 -43.18
C GLY A 123 -9.79 1.10 -43.32
N MET A 124 -10.08 0.42 -42.20
CA MET A 124 -10.71 -0.91 -42.21
C MET A 124 -12.14 -0.90 -42.79
N TYR A 125 -12.92 0.13 -42.46
CA TYR A 125 -14.31 0.27 -42.89
C TYR A 125 -14.46 0.99 -44.24
N ALA A 126 -13.35 1.40 -44.88
CA ALA A 126 -13.33 2.18 -46.12
C ALA A 126 -14.21 3.46 -46.05
N VAL A 127 -14.21 4.15 -44.91
CA VAL A 127 -14.95 5.39 -44.67
C VAL A 127 -14.03 6.52 -44.23
N SER A 128 -14.55 7.75 -44.17
CA SER A 128 -13.78 8.87 -43.63
C SER A 128 -13.60 8.76 -42.10
N GLN A 129 -12.51 9.31 -41.58
CA GLN A 129 -12.30 9.41 -40.13
C GLN A 129 -13.47 10.14 -39.43
N ASN A 130 -14.01 11.20 -40.06
CA ASN A 130 -15.15 11.94 -39.52
C ASN A 130 -16.39 11.05 -39.37
N THR A 131 -16.58 10.08 -40.27
CA THR A 131 -17.67 9.10 -40.17
C THR A 131 -17.50 8.21 -38.94
N ILE A 132 -16.28 7.72 -38.69
CA ILE A 132 -15.97 6.93 -37.49
C ILE A 132 -16.16 7.77 -36.22
N HIS A 133 -15.68 9.01 -36.22
CA HIS A 133 -15.84 9.94 -35.11
C HIS A 133 -17.32 10.16 -34.77
N TYR A 134 -18.16 10.43 -35.78
CA TYR A 134 -19.61 10.56 -35.60
C TYR A 134 -20.25 9.28 -35.03
N ARG A 135 -19.91 8.11 -35.59
CA ARG A 135 -20.43 6.82 -35.12
C ARG A 135 -20.02 6.53 -33.67
N LYS A 136 -18.75 6.81 -33.31
CA LYS A 136 -18.24 6.69 -31.94
C LYS A 136 -19.01 7.57 -30.97
N ASN A 137 -19.19 8.85 -31.28
CA ASN A 137 -19.91 9.76 -30.38
C ASN A 137 -21.37 9.36 -30.22
N ARG A 138 -22.05 8.96 -31.31
CA ARG A 138 -23.42 8.45 -31.26
C ARG A 138 -23.53 7.18 -30.41
N LEU A 139 -22.56 6.27 -30.52
CA LEU A 139 -22.48 5.07 -29.70
C LEU A 139 -22.32 5.43 -28.22
N LEU A 140 -21.39 6.31 -27.88
CA LEU A 140 -21.16 6.77 -26.51
C LEU A 140 -22.39 7.47 -25.92
N ASP A 141 -23.07 8.31 -26.69
CA ASP A 141 -24.33 8.94 -26.26
C ASP A 141 -25.42 7.91 -25.98
N LYS A 142 -25.50 6.85 -26.79
CA LYS A 142 -26.43 5.75 -26.59
C LYS A 142 -26.10 4.99 -25.30
N LEU A 143 -24.84 4.62 -25.10
CA LEU A 143 -24.34 3.95 -23.89
C LEU A 143 -24.66 4.78 -22.64
N ARG A 144 -24.37 6.08 -22.67
CA ARG A 144 -24.65 7.01 -21.58
C ARG A 144 -26.14 7.03 -21.21
N LYS A 145 -27.03 7.18 -22.19
CA LYS A 145 -28.49 7.17 -21.97
C LYS A 145 -29.01 5.85 -21.40
N MET A 146 -28.36 4.73 -21.71
CA MET A 146 -28.74 3.42 -21.20
C MET A 146 -28.20 3.16 -19.78
N MET A 147 -27.08 3.79 -19.41
CA MET A 147 -26.49 3.68 -18.07
C MET A 147 -27.05 4.69 -17.06
N GLU A 148 -27.57 5.84 -17.53
CA GLU A 148 -28.26 6.84 -16.70
C GLU A 148 -29.74 6.46 -16.43
N LYS A 149 -30.25 5.41 -17.08
CA LYS A 149 -31.56 4.80 -16.83
C LYS A 149 -31.48 3.75 -15.73
#